data_AF-A0A5K3FWZ7-F1
#
_entry.id   AF-A0A5K3FWZ7-F1
#
_cell.length_a   1.000
_cell.length_b   1.000
_cell.length_c   1.000
_cell.angle_alpha   90.00
_cell.angle_beta   90.00
_cell.angle_gamma   90.00
#
_symmetry.space_group_name_H-M   'P 1'
#
loop_
_entity.id
_entity.type
_entity.pdbx_description
1 polymer ?
#
loop_
_entity_poly.entity_id
_entity_poly.type
_entity_poly.pdbx_seq_one_letter_code
_entity_poly.pdbx_strand_id
1 'polypeptide(L)'
;MGRRYFTCKPNHGLFSAPSKITPFSGKTPTRPLRRTGSRESLLSLGSNFSSVSRQRPKQGAQPRRTPIQGSFSGPSVHALESVVKEKEAHIEQLLQEFEMERNELAKVTAEREMIEMEAVNQRSLIGQLHSQIEELQAAALQLSDENARLKGRVHEEVKKSEELQFRLEEEAIEKTSLENQKSDVEERIFELEEALAAAKEVNERIEAQLRENGADATTSDLPPVDSRLVAAEARAAELEATLKKLQEEQLSADAQKQVGAKDAEIRDLRAQLASLQDSLLKAEQKLVEKTSMESSRGEELKVVQASEKELTAAFNQQQAVLSAEAEKLRSEEVNALVCKLAQTESELEAMRTKVKELESQIVAFGENQTKPVESPAGEDKPASNKTLDPDALLDELQNHVNKVKETDAKESEEWSKRLLEVAEEVRKLKGVEREPDEATTRALQQMSIRLLEAEAELAQKEAQLRVALASGTAKPD
;
A
#
# COMPACT_ATOMS: atom_id res chain seq x y z
N MET A 1 -22.08 -35.16 27.07
CA MET A 1 -20.62 -35.39 27.12
C MET A 1 -20.16 -35.85 25.73
N GLY A 2 -19.69 -34.94 24.86
CA GLY A 2 -19.20 -35.30 23.53
C GLY A 2 -17.72 -35.71 23.58
N ARG A 3 -17.37 -36.89 23.03
CA ARG A 3 -15.98 -37.31 22.88
C ARG A 3 -15.34 -36.58 21.68
N ARG A 4 -14.17 -35.97 21.88
CA ARG A 4 -13.33 -35.45 20.79
C ARG A 4 -12.55 -36.60 20.18
N TYR A 5 -12.65 -36.74 18.85
CA TYR A 5 -11.97 -37.80 18.10
C TYR A 5 -10.71 -37.32 17.39
N PHE A 6 -10.46 -36.01 17.32
CA PHE A 6 -9.27 -35.44 16.68
C PHE A 6 -8.92 -34.06 17.25
N THR A 7 -7.64 -33.73 17.23
CA THR A 7 -7.06 -32.42 17.55
C THR A 7 -6.13 -32.02 16.40
N CYS A 8 -6.33 -30.83 15.84
CA CYS A 8 -5.57 -30.32 14.69
C CYS A 8 -4.92 -28.98 15.06
N LYS A 9 -3.71 -28.71 14.53
CA LYS A 9 -3.03 -27.42 14.65
C LYS A 9 -3.73 -26.35 13.79
N PRO A 10 -3.65 -25.05 14.14
CA PRO A 10 -4.22 -23.97 13.32
C PRO A 10 -3.77 -24.09 11.85
N ASN A 11 -4.70 -23.88 10.92
CA ASN A 11 -4.49 -23.91 9.45
C ASN A 11 -4.14 -25.27 8.82
N HIS A 12 -4.28 -26.39 9.55
CA HIS A 12 -3.98 -27.73 9.04
C HIS A 12 -5.22 -28.65 8.95
N GLY A 13 -6.43 -28.07 8.93
CA GLY A 13 -7.69 -28.79 8.77
C GLY A 13 -8.11 -28.88 7.30
N LEU A 14 -8.71 -30.00 6.88
CA LEU A 14 -9.42 -30.04 5.60
C LEU A 14 -10.72 -29.23 5.72
N PHE A 15 -10.82 -28.14 4.96
CA PHE A 15 -12.05 -27.36 4.85
C PHE A 15 -12.92 -27.94 3.73
N SER A 16 -14.16 -28.28 4.05
CA SER A 16 -15.17 -28.69 3.08
C SER A 16 -16.42 -27.84 3.29
N ALA A 17 -17.08 -27.46 2.19
CA ALA A 17 -18.35 -26.74 2.27
C ALA A 17 -19.36 -27.57 3.08
N PRO A 18 -20.19 -26.96 3.95
CA PRO A 18 -21.19 -27.69 4.74
C PRO A 18 -22.11 -28.59 3.90
N SER A 19 -22.37 -28.19 2.66
CA SER A 19 -23.16 -28.95 1.67
C SER A 19 -22.51 -30.28 1.23
N LYS A 20 -21.21 -30.45 1.46
CA LYS A 20 -20.43 -31.65 1.13
C LYS A 20 -20.15 -32.54 2.34
N ILE A 21 -20.67 -32.19 3.51
CA ILE A 21 -20.51 -32.96 4.76
C ILE A 21 -21.86 -33.60 5.09
N THR A 22 -21.93 -34.93 5.12
CA THR A 22 -23.13 -35.65 5.56
C THR A 22 -22.89 -36.22 6.95
N PRO A 23 -23.71 -35.88 7.98
CA PRO A 23 -23.55 -36.45 9.31
C PRO A 23 -23.80 -37.96 9.27
N PHE A 24 -22.80 -38.73 9.70
CA PHE A 24 -22.88 -40.19 9.73
C PHE A 24 -23.81 -40.64 10.88
N SER A 25 -25.08 -40.90 10.57
CA SER A 25 -26.08 -41.41 11.52
C SER A 25 -26.11 -42.94 11.55
N GLY A 26 -25.00 -43.59 11.92
CA GLY A 26 -24.93 -44.94 12.53
C GLY A 26 -25.71 -46.12 11.93
N LYS A 27 -26.36 -45.99 10.77
CA LYS A 27 -27.12 -47.02 10.07
C LYS A 27 -26.61 -47.01 8.65
N THR A 28 -25.86 -48.04 8.30
CA THR A 28 -25.41 -48.30 6.94
C THR A 28 -26.61 -48.52 6.02
N PRO A 29 -26.82 -47.71 4.97
CA PRO A 29 -27.65 -48.09 3.85
C PRO A 29 -26.73 -48.47 2.70
N THR A 30 -26.61 -49.77 2.47
CA THR A 30 -26.22 -50.33 1.19
C THR A 30 -27.21 -49.86 0.13
N ARG A 31 -26.80 -48.97 -0.80
CA ARG A 31 -27.28 -48.97 -2.21
C ARG A 31 -26.51 -48.00 -3.12
N PRO A 32 -26.44 -48.32 -4.43
CA PRO A 32 -25.34 -47.95 -5.29
C PRO A 32 -25.50 -46.57 -5.93
N LEU A 33 -24.33 -45.98 -6.14
CA LEU A 33 -23.98 -44.85 -6.98
C LEU A 33 -24.80 -44.79 -8.29
N ARG A 34 -25.85 -43.96 -8.35
CA ARG A 34 -26.35 -43.41 -9.61
C ARG A 34 -25.76 -42.03 -9.84
N ARG A 35 -24.69 -42.02 -10.64
CA ARG A 35 -24.20 -40.87 -11.41
C ARG A 35 -25.42 -40.21 -12.09
N THR A 36 -25.82 -39.02 -11.65
CA THR A 36 -26.81 -38.20 -12.34
C THR A 36 -26.18 -36.86 -12.67
N GLY A 37 -26.22 -36.55 -13.97
CA GLY A 37 -25.48 -35.49 -14.63
C GLY A 37 -25.86 -34.10 -14.18
N SER A 38 -24.85 -33.23 -14.32
CA SER A 38 -24.94 -31.79 -14.16
C SER A 38 -26.07 -31.22 -15.01
N ARG A 39 -26.89 -30.41 -14.36
CA ARG A 39 -27.98 -29.65 -14.93
C ARG A 39 -27.45 -28.25 -15.22
N GLU A 40 -26.81 -28.08 -16.37
CA GLU A 40 -26.45 -26.78 -16.93
C GLU A 40 -27.46 -26.50 -18.05
N SER A 41 -28.48 -25.72 -17.73
CA SER A 41 -29.52 -25.26 -18.65
C SER A 41 -29.63 -23.75 -18.54
N LEU A 42 -28.87 -23.02 -19.37
CA LEU A 42 -29.06 -21.58 -19.63
C LEU A 42 -28.61 -21.18 -21.05
N LEU A 43 -28.86 -22.01 -22.08
CA LEU A 43 -28.63 -21.62 -23.49
C LEU A 43 -29.75 -22.13 -24.43
N SER A 44 -31.01 -21.79 -24.14
CA SER A 44 -32.09 -21.94 -25.12
C SER A 44 -33.20 -20.92 -24.87
N LEU A 45 -32.91 -19.67 -25.17
CA LEU A 45 -33.89 -18.63 -25.45
C LEU A 45 -33.58 -18.13 -26.86
N GLY A 46 -34.34 -18.61 -27.86
CA GLY A 46 -34.18 -18.17 -29.24
C GLY A 46 -34.31 -19.29 -30.27
N SER A 47 -35.47 -19.96 -30.34
CA SER A 47 -35.87 -20.76 -31.51
C SER A 47 -37.33 -21.17 -31.36
N ASN A 48 -38.23 -20.18 -31.40
CA ASN A 48 -39.69 -20.40 -31.50
C ASN A 48 -40.24 -19.58 -32.67
N PHE A 49 -39.74 -19.81 -33.88
CA PHE A 49 -40.46 -19.41 -35.09
C PHE A 49 -40.08 -20.27 -36.30
N SER A 50 -40.57 -21.51 -36.33
CA SER A 50 -40.78 -22.20 -37.62
C SER A 50 -41.85 -23.25 -37.48
N SER A 51 -43.11 -22.81 -37.48
CA SER A 51 -44.26 -23.70 -37.68
C SER A 51 -44.33 -24.11 -39.15
N VAL A 52 -43.44 -25.00 -39.59
CA VAL A 52 -43.66 -25.77 -40.82
C VAL A 52 -44.66 -26.87 -40.48
N SER A 53 -45.91 -26.63 -40.83
CA SER A 53 -47.00 -27.61 -40.90
C SER A 53 -46.54 -28.85 -41.67
N ARG A 54 -46.13 -29.90 -40.95
CA ARG A 54 -45.99 -31.25 -41.51
C ARG A 54 -47.27 -32.02 -41.18
N GLN A 55 -48.22 -31.99 -42.13
CA GLN A 55 -49.30 -32.98 -42.16
C GLN A 55 -48.70 -34.39 -42.23
N ARG A 56 -48.91 -35.19 -41.18
CA ARG A 56 -48.78 -36.66 -41.22
C ARG A 56 -50.09 -37.24 -41.75
N PRO A 57 -50.11 -38.13 -42.77
CA PRO A 57 -51.31 -38.86 -43.10
C PRO A 57 -51.42 -40.06 -42.16
N LYS A 58 -52.46 -40.10 -41.32
CA LYS A 58 -52.89 -41.34 -40.66
C LYS A 58 -53.89 -42.05 -41.57
N GLN A 59 -53.52 -43.26 -41.97
CA GLN A 59 -54.39 -44.23 -42.63
C GLN A 59 -55.57 -44.62 -41.73
N GLY A 60 -56.74 -44.80 -42.33
CA GLY A 60 -57.77 -45.71 -41.82
C GLY A 60 -59.19 -45.15 -41.65
N ALA A 61 -59.89 -44.90 -42.76
CA ALA A 61 -61.36 -45.03 -42.83
C ALA A 61 -61.86 -45.08 -44.29
N GLN A 62 -62.40 -46.25 -44.65
CA GLN A 62 -63.34 -46.64 -45.72
C GLN A 62 -63.78 -45.59 -46.79
N PRO A 63 -63.82 -45.95 -48.10
CA PRO A 63 -64.25 -45.06 -49.17
C PRO A 63 -65.78 -45.10 -49.32
N ARG A 64 -66.49 -44.07 -48.85
CA ARG A 64 -67.86 -43.81 -49.34
C ARG A 64 -67.79 -42.90 -50.56
N ARG A 65 -68.08 -43.52 -51.70
CA ARG A 65 -68.39 -42.87 -52.97
C ARG A 65 -69.50 -41.83 -52.77
N THR A 66 -69.15 -40.56 -52.95
CA THR A 66 -70.07 -39.50 -53.36
C THR A 66 -69.39 -38.76 -54.51
N PRO A 67 -70.03 -38.65 -55.70
CA PRO A 67 -69.45 -37.94 -56.82
C PRO A 67 -69.80 -36.46 -56.65
N ILE A 68 -68.90 -35.68 -56.05
CA ILE A 68 -68.98 -34.23 -56.15
C ILE A 68 -68.06 -33.81 -57.30
N GLN A 69 -68.70 -33.67 -58.45
CA GLN A 69 -68.16 -32.97 -59.60
C GLN A 69 -68.10 -31.48 -59.24
N GLY A 70 -66.98 -31.06 -58.66
CA GLY A 70 -66.64 -29.67 -58.38
C GLY A 70 -65.15 -29.51 -58.65
N SER A 71 -64.83 -28.75 -59.69
CA SER A 71 -63.48 -28.46 -60.17
C SER A 71 -62.50 -28.17 -59.01
N PHE A 72 -61.60 -29.11 -58.71
CA PHE A 72 -60.37 -28.80 -57.99
C PHE A 72 -59.51 -28.02 -58.99
N SER A 73 -59.78 -26.72 -59.10
CA SER A 73 -58.84 -25.80 -59.72
C SER A 73 -57.56 -25.90 -58.91
N GLY A 74 -56.51 -26.47 -59.50
CA GLY A 74 -55.17 -26.43 -58.92
C GLY A 74 -54.81 -24.98 -58.56
N PRO A 75 -53.89 -24.78 -57.60
CA PRO A 75 -53.46 -23.44 -57.24
C PRO A 75 -53.10 -22.69 -58.54
N SER A 76 -53.77 -21.55 -58.76
CA SER A 76 -53.52 -20.73 -59.94
C SER A 76 -52.03 -20.37 -59.98
N VAL A 77 -51.44 -20.23 -61.17
CA VAL A 77 -50.01 -19.90 -61.33
C VAL A 77 -49.62 -18.69 -60.48
N HIS A 78 -50.51 -17.70 -60.35
CA HIS A 78 -50.32 -16.54 -59.48
C HIS A 78 -50.21 -16.85 -57.98
N ALA A 79 -50.89 -17.88 -57.48
CA ALA A 79 -50.77 -18.31 -56.08
C ALA A 79 -49.42 -19.01 -55.83
N LEU A 80 -48.85 -19.69 -56.83
CA LEU A 80 -47.51 -20.26 -56.72
C LEU A 80 -46.44 -19.17 -56.82
N GLU A 81 -46.60 -18.20 -57.72
CA GLU A 81 -45.73 -17.03 -57.83
C GLU A 81 -45.71 -16.21 -56.53
N SER A 82 -46.86 -15.99 -55.89
CA SER A 82 -46.92 -15.27 -54.62
C SER A 82 -46.21 -16.04 -53.50
N VAL A 83 -46.35 -17.37 -53.45
CA VAL A 83 -45.65 -18.20 -52.47
C VAL A 83 -44.14 -18.19 -52.71
N VAL A 84 -43.67 -18.21 -53.96
CA VAL A 84 -42.24 -18.10 -54.28
C VAL A 84 -41.70 -16.75 -53.81
N LYS A 85 -42.38 -15.64 -54.13
CA LYS A 85 -42.00 -14.30 -53.67
C LYS A 85 -41.97 -14.18 -52.14
N GLU A 86 -42.95 -14.77 -51.45
CA GLU A 86 -42.98 -14.81 -49.99
C GLU A 86 -41.81 -15.62 -49.41
N LYS A 87 -41.44 -16.73 -50.05
CA LYS A 87 -40.28 -17.54 -49.65
C LYS A 87 -38.96 -16.83 -49.93
N GLU A 88 -38.84 -16.12 -51.05
CA GLU A 88 -37.69 -15.27 -51.37
C GLU A 88 -37.53 -14.17 -50.31
N ALA A 89 -38.60 -13.45 -49.97
CA ALA A 89 -38.58 -12.43 -48.92
C ALA A 89 -38.21 -13.01 -47.54
N HIS A 90 -38.67 -14.21 -47.22
CA HIS A 90 -38.28 -14.90 -45.98
C HIS A 90 -36.80 -15.32 -45.98
N ILE A 91 -36.25 -15.72 -47.13
CA ILE A 91 -34.80 -16.00 -47.24
C ILE A 91 -34.01 -14.71 -47.04
N GLU A 92 -34.42 -13.60 -47.66
CA GLU A 92 -33.80 -12.29 -47.45
C GLU A 92 -33.84 -11.87 -45.97
N GLN A 93 -34.98 -12.06 -45.30
CA GLN A 93 -35.11 -11.81 -43.87
C GLN A 93 -34.13 -12.67 -43.05
N LEU A 94 -34.03 -13.98 -43.32
CA LEU A 94 -33.11 -14.85 -42.61
C LEU A 94 -31.64 -14.46 -42.83
N LEU A 95 -31.29 -13.99 -44.03
CA LEU A 95 -29.94 -13.50 -44.32
C LEU A 95 -29.64 -12.21 -43.52
N GLN A 96 -30.60 -11.29 -43.43
CA GLN A 96 -30.47 -10.08 -42.61
C GLN A 96 -30.35 -10.42 -41.12
N GLU A 97 -31.17 -11.34 -40.60
CA GLU A 97 -31.09 -11.82 -39.22
C GLU A 97 -29.72 -12.44 -38.92
N PHE A 98 -29.22 -13.30 -39.82
CA PHE A 98 -27.89 -13.89 -39.68
C PHE A 98 -26.77 -12.85 -39.72
N GLU A 99 -26.86 -11.83 -40.58
CA GLU A 99 -25.90 -10.73 -40.63
C GLU A 99 -25.92 -9.89 -39.35
N MET A 100 -27.10 -9.63 -38.79
CA MET A 100 -27.24 -8.96 -37.49
C MET A 100 -26.61 -9.79 -36.37
N GLU A 101 -26.91 -11.08 -36.28
CA GLU A 101 -26.31 -11.99 -35.28
C GLU A 101 -24.78 -12.04 -35.40
N ARG A 102 -24.25 -12.05 -36.63
CA ARG A 102 -22.80 -12.03 -36.86
C ARG A 102 -22.17 -10.73 -36.37
N ASN A 103 -22.82 -9.59 -36.60
CA ASN A 103 -22.36 -8.29 -36.14
C ASN A 103 -22.44 -8.17 -34.61
N GLU A 104 -23.50 -8.68 -34.00
CA GLU A 104 -23.65 -8.76 -32.55
C GLU A 104 -22.58 -9.65 -31.92
N LEU A 105 -22.30 -10.81 -32.52
CA LEU A 105 -21.24 -11.70 -32.05
C LEU A 105 -19.86 -11.03 -32.12
N ALA A 106 -19.57 -10.32 -33.21
CA ALA A 106 -18.32 -9.56 -33.34
C ALA A 106 -18.21 -8.47 -32.26
N LYS A 107 -19.31 -7.76 -31.98
CA LYS A 107 -19.38 -6.73 -30.93
C LYS A 107 -19.13 -7.33 -29.54
N VAL A 108 -19.85 -8.40 -29.18
CA VAL A 108 -19.69 -9.09 -27.89
C VAL A 108 -18.27 -9.65 -27.74
N THR A 109 -17.67 -10.15 -28.82
CA THR A 109 -16.29 -10.64 -28.80
C THR A 109 -15.31 -9.51 -28.50
N ALA A 110 -15.44 -8.34 -29.14
CA ALA A 110 -14.61 -7.18 -28.86
C ALA A 110 -14.79 -6.65 -27.42
N GLU A 111 -16.04 -6.58 -26.94
CA GLU A 111 -16.34 -6.18 -25.55
C GLU A 111 -15.72 -7.15 -24.54
N ARG A 112 -15.77 -8.46 -24.81
CA ARG A 112 -15.11 -9.48 -23.98
C ARG A 112 -13.60 -9.27 -23.93
N GLU A 113 -12.94 -9.05 -25.07
CA GLU A 113 -11.49 -8.81 -25.13
C GLU A 113 -11.10 -7.56 -24.35
N MET A 114 -11.89 -6.49 -24.45
CA MET A 114 -11.68 -5.27 -23.67
C MET A 114 -11.78 -5.52 -22.17
N ILE A 115 -12.81 -6.24 -21.71
CA ILE A 115 -12.98 -6.60 -20.29
C ILE A 115 -11.84 -7.51 -19.82
N GLU A 116 -11.39 -8.46 -20.64
CA GLU A 116 -10.26 -9.33 -20.30
C GLU A 116 -8.96 -8.53 -20.15
N MET A 117 -8.70 -7.57 -21.04
CA MET A 117 -7.56 -6.66 -20.95
C MET A 117 -7.64 -5.80 -19.68
N GLU A 118 -8.81 -5.23 -19.38
CA GLU A 118 -9.01 -4.44 -18.16
C GLU A 118 -8.79 -5.30 -16.91
N ALA A 119 -9.29 -6.53 -16.87
CA ALA A 119 -9.09 -7.45 -15.76
C ALA A 119 -7.61 -7.80 -15.55
N VAL A 120 -6.83 -7.94 -16.62
CA VAL A 120 -5.37 -8.15 -16.53
C VAL A 120 -4.68 -6.91 -15.96
N ASN A 121 -5.05 -5.71 -16.44
CA ASN A 121 -4.51 -4.45 -15.95
C ASN A 121 -4.80 -4.23 -14.46
N GLN A 122 -6.03 -4.50 -14.02
CA GLN A 122 -6.42 -4.43 -12.62
C GLN A 122 -5.63 -5.43 -11.76
N ARG A 123 -5.42 -6.67 -12.22
CA ARG A 123 -4.58 -7.65 -11.52
C ARG A 123 -3.14 -7.18 -11.38
N SER A 124 -2.57 -6.56 -12.42
CA SER A 124 -1.23 -5.99 -12.38
C SER A 124 -1.12 -4.86 -11.35
N LEU A 125 -2.07 -3.92 -11.37
CA LEU A 125 -2.13 -2.82 -10.41
C LEU A 125 -2.27 -3.34 -8.97
N ILE A 126 -3.15 -4.32 -8.75
CA ILE A 126 -3.30 -4.98 -7.44
C ILE A 126 -1.96 -5.58 -7.02
N GLY A 127 -1.23 -6.27 -7.90
CA GLY A 127 0.09 -6.81 -7.60
C GLY A 127 1.11 -5.75 -7.19
N GLN A 128 1.16 -4.62 -7.91
CA GLN A 128 2.04 -3.50 -7.57
C GLN A 128 1.71 -2.90 -6.20
N LEU A 129 0.42 -2.69 -5.90
CA LEU A 129 -0.02 -2.19 -4.61
C LEU A 129 0.31 -3.16 -3.48
N HIS A 130 0.19 -4.48 -3.69
CA HIS A 130 0.62 -5.47 -2.70
C HIS A 130 2.13 -5.39 -2.42
N SER A 131 2.97 -5.28 -3.46
CA SER A 131 4.42 -5.09 -3.29
C SER A 131 4.74 -3.83 -2.48
N GLN A 132 4.09 -2.71 -2.79
CA GLN A 132 4.26 -1.46 -2.03
C GLN A 132 3.82 -1.59 -0.57
N ILE A 133 2.72 -2.31 -0.31
CA ILE A 133 2.27 -2.59 1.05
C ILE A 133 3.32 -3.42 1.80
N GLU A 134 3.87 -4.45 1.18
CA GLU A 134 4.92 -5.29 1.78
C GLU A 134 6.20 -4.49 2.09
N GLU A 135 6.63 -3.63 1.17
CA GLU A 135 7.76 -2.71 1.37
C GLU A 135 7.52 -1.74 2.53
N LEU A 136 6.35 -1.12 2.58
CA LEU A 136 5.96 -0.21 3.67
C LEU A 136 5.86 -0.94 5.02
N GLN A 137 5.36 -2.18 5.03
CA GLN A 137 5.31 -3.01 6.24
C GLN A 137 6.72 -3.35 6.74
N ALA A 138 7.64 -3.72 5.83
CA ALA A 138 9.03 -3.99 6.18
C ALA A 138 9.73 -2.75 6.76
N ALA A 139 9.53 -1.58 6.14
CA ALA A 139 10.06 -0.31 6.64
C ALA A 139 9.47 0.06 8.01
N ALA A 140 8.17 -0.15 8.22
CA ALA A 140 7.52 0.10 9.51
C ALA A 140 8.08 -0.79 10.62
N LEU A 141 8.35 -2.07 10.33
CA LEU A 141 9.00 -2.98 11.28
C LEU A 141 10.42 -2.53 11.63
N GLN A 142 11.21 -2.12 10.63
CA GLN A 142 12.55 -1.58 10.86
C GLN A 142 12.54 -0.33 11.75
N LEU A 143 11.65 0.63 11.47
CA LEU A 143 11.49 1.82 12.29
C LEU A 143 11.01 1.50 13.72
N SER A 144 10.15 0.48 13.88
CA SER A 144 9.72 -0.01 15.18
C SER A 144 10.89 -0.59 15.98
N ASP A 145 11.74 -1.39 15.35
CA ASP A 145 12.93 -1.98 15.99
C ASP A 145 13.96 -0.91 16.36
N GLU A 146 14.19 0.07 15.48
CA GLU A 146 15.06 1.22 15.76
C GLU A 146 14.54 2.05 16.93
N ASN A 147 13.23 2.31 16.98
CA ASN A 147 12.59 3.02 18.09
C ASN A 147 12.74 2.23 19.41
N ALA A 148 12.54 0.92 19.39
CA ALA A 148 12.77 0.07 20.56
C ALA A 148 14.24 0.13 21.02
N ARG A 149 15.19 0.09 20.08
CA ARG A 149 16.63 0.22 20.37
C ARG A 149 16.98 1.58 20.97
N LEU A 150 16.44 2.66 20.41
CA LEU A 150 16.64 4.02 20.91
C LEU A 150 16.04 4.19 22.31
N LYS A 151 14.83 3.68 22.55
CA LYS A 151 14.24 3.64 23.90
C LYS A 151 15.13 2.88 24.89
N GLY A 152 15.68 1.74 24.48
CA GLY A 152 16.64 0.98 25.29
C GLY A 152 17.86 1.81 25.66
N ARG A 153 18.48 2.48 24.69
CA ARG A 153 19.62 3.37 24.92
C ARG A 153 19.28 4.54 25.84
N VAL A 154 18.09 5.14 25.68
CA VAL A 154 17.62 6.20 26.60
C VAL A 154 17.49 5.66 28.02
N HIS A 155 16.92 4.47 28.21
CA HIS A 155 16.84 3.85 29.54
C HIS A 155 18.21 3.57 30.15
N GLU A 156 19.19 3.13 29.37
CA GLU A 156 20.57 2.93 29.84
C GLU A 156 21.24 4.24 30.26
N GLU A 157 21.07 5.32 29.49
CA GLU A 157 21.61 6.64 29.84
C GLU A 157 20.94 7.23 31.07
N VAL A 158 19.62 7.05 31.23
CA VAL A 158 18.91 7.44 32.46
C VAL A 158 19.47 6.70 33.67
N LYS A 159 19.66 5.37 33.59
CA LYS A 159 20.27 4.60 34.68
C LYS A 159 21.69 5.07 35.01
N LYS A 160 22.50 5.35 34.00
CA LYS A 160 23.86 5.91 34.20
C LYS A 160 23.79 7.28 34.88
N SER A 161 22.85 8.12 34.48
CA SER A 161 22.64 9.43 35.09
C SER A 161 22.22 9.30 36.57
N GLU A 162 21.33 8.37 36.88
CA GLU A 162 20.90 8.07 38.25
C GLU A 162 22.07 7.54 39.10
N GLU A 163 22.90 6.66 38.54
CA GLU A 163 24.09 6.15 39.24
C GLU A 163 25.15 7.24 39.48
N LEU A 164 25.37 8.13 38.50
CA LEU A 164 26.26 9.28 38.67
C LEU A 164 25.70 10.26 39.71
N GLN A 165 24.39 10.48 39.74
CA GLN A 165 23.76 11.30 40.75
C GLN A 165 23.96 10.70 42.14
N PHE A 166 23.77 9.40 42.30
CA PHE A 166 24.02 8.72 43.58
C PHE A 166 25.47 8.88 44.04
N ARG A 167 26.46 8.69 43.14
CA ARG A 167 27.87 8.89 43.47
C ARG A 167 28.18 10.34 43.86
N LEU A 168 27.60 11.31 43.15
CA LEU A 168 27.76 12.72 43.49
C LEU A 168 27.19 13.04 44.89
N GLU A 169 26.04 12.47 45.23
CA GLU A 169 25.43 12.62 46.55
C GLU A 169 26.30 11.96 47.65
N GLU A 170 26.89 10.80 47.37
CA GLU A 170 27.84 10.12 48.28
C GLU A 170 29.11 10.97 48.50
N GLU A 171 29.76 11.42 47.42
CA GLU A 171 30.93 12.31 47.50
C GLU A 171 30.61 13.63 48.21
N ALA A 172 29.40 14.17 48.05
CA ALA A 172 28.97 15.37 48.76
C ALA A 172 28.86 15.12 50.27
N ILE A 173 28.34 13.97 50.70
CA ILE A 173 28.28 13.58 52.11
C ILE A 173 29.71 13.44 52.67
N GLU A 174 30.59 12.72 51.96
CA GLU A 174 31.99 12.58 52.38
C GLU A 174 32.68 13.94 52.51
N LYS A 175 32.48 14.84 51.54
CA LYS A 175 33.01 16.20 51.58
C LYS A 175 32.53 16.95 52.83
N THR A 176 31.23 16.92 53.13
CA THR A 176 30.71 17.58 54.34
C THR A 176 31.30 16.98 55.63
N SER A 177 31.51 15.66 55.66
CA SER A 177 32.18 15.01 56.80
C SER A 177 33.63 15.47 56.96
N LEU A 178 34.38 15.60 55.86
CA LEU A 178 35.76 16.11 55.88
C LEU A 178 35.81 17.60 56.27
N GLU A 179 34.85 18.41 55.80
CA GLU A 179 34.75 19.82 56.19
C GLU A 179 34.48 19.97 57.70
N ASN A 180 33.62 19.12 58.28
CA ASN A 180 33.39 19.09 59.73
C ASN A 180 34.66 18.67 60.50
N GLN A 181 35.32 17.59 60.07
CA GLN A 181 36.59 17.16 60.70
C GLN A 181 37.67 18.23 60.61
N LYS A 182 37.73 18.95 59.49
CA LYS A 182 38.65 20.07 59.33
C LYS A 182 38.32 21.19 60.33
N SER A 183 37.04 21.54 60.50
CA SER A 183 36.61 22.52 61.50
C SER A 183 37.00 22.09 62.92
N ASP A 184 36.77 20.83 63.30
CA ASP A 184 37.14 20.30 64.62
C ASP A 184 38.66 20.38 64.87
N VAL A 185 39.48 20.10 63.84
CA VAL A 185 40.93 20.23 63.92
C VAL A 185 41.36 21.69 64.02
N GLU A 186 40.74 22.59 63.27
CA GLU A 186 41.01 24.04 63.36
C GLU A 186 40.68 24.58 64.77
N GLU A 187 39.55 24.18 65.36
CA GLU A 187 39.19 24.50 66.75
C GLU A 187 40.21 23.94 67.73
N ARG A 188 40.63 22.68 67.55
CA ARG A 188 41.64 22.06 68.42
C ARG A 188 43.00 22.73 68.33
N ILE A 189 43.41 23.16 67.14
CA ILE A 189 44.64 23.93 66.94
C ILE A 189 44.53 25.25 67.70
N PHE A 190 43.41 25.96 67.56
CA PHE A 190 43.17 27.22 68.26
C PHE A 190 43.27 27.06 69.79
N GLU A 191 42.63 26.03 70.36
CA GLU A 191 42.74 25.71 71.80
C GLU A 191 44.18 25.43 72.24
N LEU A 192 44.92 24.66 71.43
CA LEU A 192 46.32 24.32 71.73
C LEU A 192 47.23 25.54 71.61
N GLU A 193 47.00 26.43 70.65
CA GLU A 193 47.73 27.69 70.51
C GLU A 193 47.48 28.61 71.70
N GLU A 194 46.23 28.71 72.18
CA GLU A 194 45.88 29.47 73.39
C GLU A 194 46.54 28.87 74.64
N ALA A 195 46.46 27.54 74.82
CA ALA A 195 47.10 26.85 75.94
C ALA A 195 48.62 26.99 75.91
N LEU A 196 49.23 26.94 74.73
CA LEU A 196 50.67 27.15 74.56
C LEU A 196 51.08 28.60 74.85
N ALA A 197 50.27 29.59 74.47
CA ALA A 197 50.50 30.98 74.83
C ALA A 197 50.44 31.20 76.35
N ALA A 198 49.44 30.61 77.03
CA ALA A 198 49.33 30.67 78.48
C ALA A 198 50.50 29.97 79.19
N ALA A 199 50.92 28.80 78.69
CA ALA A 199 52.07 28.07 79.24
C ALA A 199 53.38 28.86 79.08
N LYS A 200 53.58 29.53 77.93
CA LYS A 200 54.71 30.44 77.71
C LYS A 200 54.70 31.59 78.71
N GLU A 201 53.55 32.22 78.93
CA GLU A 201 53.42 33.31 79.92
C GLU A 201 53.76 32.83 81.33
N VAL A 202 53.31 31.63 81.73
CA VAL A 202 53.65 31.03 83.03
C VAL A 202 55.15 30.72 83.12
N ASN A 203 55.75 30.14 82.08
CA ASN A 203 57.18 29.89 82.05
C ASN A 203 57.99 31.18 82.14
N GLU A 204 57.63 32.24 81.42
CA GLU A 204 58.30 33.55 81.52
C GLU A 204 58.22 34.12 82.95
N ARG A 205 57.07 33.96 83.63
CA ARG A 205 56.93 34.33 85.05
C ARG A 205 57.81 33.49 85.97
N ILE A 206 57.87 32.17 85.78
CA ILE A 206 58.71 31.27 86.59
C ILE A 206 60.19 31.55 86.33
N GLU A 207 60.61 31.74 85.09
CA GLU A 207 62.00 32.09 84.74
C GLU A 207 62.41 33.44 85.31
N ALA A 208 61.49 34.40 85.41
CA ALA A 208 61.72 35.64 86.14
C ALA A 208 61.93 35.38 87.64
N GLN A 209 61.10 34.54 88.26
CA GLN A 209 61.23 34.14 89.68
C GLN A 209 62.47 33.29 89.96
N LEU A 210 62.90 32.42 89.03
CA LEU A 210 64.13 31.62 89.17
C LEU A 210 65.37 32.48 88.92
N ARG A 211 65.33 33.48 88.03
CA ARG A 211 66.39 34.50 87.95
C ARG A 211 66.48 35.32 89.25
N GLU A 212 65.38 35.46 89.97
CA GLU A 212 65.32 36.10 91.29
C GLU A 212 65.80 35.17 92.43
N ASN A 213 65.56 33.85 92.34
CA ASN A 213 65.80 32.88 93.43
C ASN A 213 66.98 31.88 93.21
N GLY A 214 67.59 31.84 92.04
CA GLY A 214 68.54 30.81 91.59
C GLY A 214 70.01 31.17 91.78
N ALA A 215 70.45 31.33 93.03
CA ALA A 215 71.83 31.14 93.43
C ALA A 215 71.83 30.12 94.57
N ASP A 216 72.68 29.11 94.48
CA ASP A 216 72.87 28.01 95.44
C ASP A 216 71.85 26.85 95.39
N ALA A 217 72.30 25.71 94.85
CA ALA A 217 72.26 24.41 95.54
C ALA A 217 72.92 23.33 94.66
N THR A 218 74.12 22.93 95.07
CA THR A 218 74.84 21.75 94.59
C THR A 218 74.46 20.54 95.44
N THR A 219 74.70 19.34 94.89
CA THR A 219 74.91 18.03 95.55
C THR A 219 73.68 17.28 96.09
N SER A 220 73.56 15.98 95.79
CA SER A 220 74.24 14.88 96.51
C SER A 220 73.48 13.56 96.34
N ASP A 221 74.23 12.56 95.87
CA ASP A 221 74.33 11.16 96.30
C ASP A 221 73.10 10.41 96.82
N LEU A 222 72.75 9.33 96.09
CA LEU A 222 71.94 8.21 96.58
C LEU A 222 72.65 6.86 96.28
N PRO A 223 72.45 5.82 97.11
CA PRO A 223 73.40 4.73 97.36
C PRO A 223 73.19 3.50 96.43
N PRO A 224 74.09 2.49 96.44
CA PRO A 224 74.20 1.51 95.36
C PRO A 224 73.13 0.41 95.44
N VAL A 225 72.37 0.27 94.34
CA VAL A 225 71.34 -0.76 94.10
C VAL A 225 71.86 -1.81 93.09
N ASP A 226 73.18 -1.94 92.94
CA ASP A 226 73.79 -2.59 91.77
C ASP A 226 73.41 -4.05 91.54
N SER A 227 73.31 -4.89 92.57
CA SER A 227 73.09 -6.34 92.37
C SER A 227 71.65 -6.73 92.03
N ARG A 228 70.66 -5.97 92.50
CA ARG A 228 69.25 -6.14 92.10
C ARG A 228 68.95 -5.46 90.77
N LEU A 229 69.64 -4.34 90.47
CA LEU A 229 69.56 -3.69 89.16
C LEU A 229 70.10 -4.64 88.09
N VAL A 230 71.28 -5.22 88.26
CA VAL A 230 71.90 -6.12 87.28
C VAL A 230 71.03 -7.36 87.02
N ALA A 231 70.38 -7.92 88.05
CA ALA A 231 69.46 -9.03 87.88
C ALA A 231 68.14 -8.63 87.20
N ALA A 232 67.65 -7.42 87.43
CA ALA A 232 66.48 -6.87 86.76
C ALA A 232 66.77 -6.49 85.30
N GLU A 233 67.96 -5.95 85.03
CA GLU A 233 68.47 -5.63 83.70
C GLU A 233 68.69 -6.90 82.87
N ALA A 234 69.21 -7.98 83.46
CA ALA A 234 69.33 -9.27 82.77
C ALA A 234 67.96 -9.84 82.38
N ARG A 235 66.96 -9.76 83.28
CA ARG A 235 65.58 -10.18 82.98
C ARG A 235 64.89 -9.27 81.97
N ALA A 236 65.16 -7.97 82.01
CA ALA A 236 64.65 -7.01 81.02
C ALA A 236 65.24 -7.30 79.64
N ALA A 237 66.55 -7.55 79.54
CA ALA A 237 67.21 -7.93 78.30
C ALA A 237 66.68 -9.25 77.72
N GLU A 238 66.39 -10.23 78.57
CA GLU A 238 65.79 -11.50 78.13
C GLU A 238 64.34 -11.32 77.63
N LEU A 239 63.53 -10.52 78.33
CA LEU A 239 62.18 -10.15 77.89
C LEU A 239 62.19 -9.37 76.57
N GLU A 240 63.09 -8.39 76.42
CA GLU A 240 63.28 -7.65 75.17
C GLU A 240 63.68 -8.57 74.01
N ALA A 241 64.55 -9.57 74.26
CA ALA A 241 64.93 -10.55 73.25
C ALA A 241 63.73 -11.44 72.83
N THR A 242 62.88 -11.84 73.77
CA THR A 242 61.66 -12.60 73.45
C THR A 242 60.61 -11.76 72.71
N LEU A 243 60.44 -10.49 73.07
CA LEU A 243 59.54 -9.57 72.38
C LEU A 243 60.00 -9.32 70.95
N LYS A 244 61.31 -9.13 70.72
CA LYS A 244 61.86 -8.97 69.36
C LYS A 244 61.61 -10.20 68.50
N LYS A 245 61.82 -11.41 69.02
CA LYS A 245 61.54 -12.66 68.29
C LYS A 245 60.06 -12.81 67.94
N LEU A 246 59.17 -12.57 68.90
CA LEU A 246 57.72 -12.62 68.65
C LEU A 246 57.29 -11.57 67.63
N GLN A 247 57.85 -10.36 67.70
CA GLN A 247 57.57 -9.30 66.74
C GLN A 247 58.07 -9.65 65.32
N GLU A 248 59.26 -10.23 65.19
CA GLU A 248 59.80 -10.72 63.91
C GLU A 248 58.97 -11.87 63.33
N GLU A 249 58.58 -12.84 64.14
CA GLU A 249 57.70 -13.95 63.71
C GLU A 249 56.33 -13.45 63.27
N GLN A 250 55.76 -12.48 63.98
CA GLN A 250 54.45 -11.90 63.66
C GLN A 250 54.50 -11.06 62.39
N LEU A 251 55.53 -10.21 62.21
CA LEU A 251 55.75 -9.45 60.98
C LEU A 251 56.00 -10.37 59.77
N SER A 252 56.75 -11.46 59.96
CA SER A 252 56.98 -12.48 58.94
C SER A 252 55.69 -13.17 58.53
N ALA A 253 54.88 -13.60 59.51
CA ALA A 253 53.60 -14.26 59.25
C ALA A 253 52.59 -13.33 58.54
N ASP A 254 52.54 -12.05 58.92
CA ASP A 254 51.64 -11.08 58.30
C ASP A 254 52.09 -10.69 56.89
N ALA A 255 53.40 -10.57 56.65
CA ALA A 255 53.95 -10.40 55.31
C ALA A 255 53.62 -11.60 54.40
N GLN A 256 53.73 -12.82 54.92
CA GLN A 256 53.46 -14.04 54.16
C GLN A 256 51.97 -14.21 53.83
N LYS A 257 51.07 -13.78 54.73
CA LYS A 257 49.63 -13.69 54.45
C LYS A 257 49.31 -12.63 53.40
N GLN A 258 49.91 -11.44 53.48
CA GLN A 258 49.71 -10.38 52.49
C GLN A 258 50.19 -10.79 51.10
N VAL A 259 51.37 -11.42 51.01
CA VAL A 259 51.89 -11.95 49.73
C VAL A 259 50.96 -13.01 49.17
N GLY A 260 50.48 -13.96 50.00
CA GLY A 260 49.52 -14.98 49.56
C GLY A 260 48.18 -14.40 49.07
N ALA A 261 47.68 -13.34 49.72
CA ALA A 261 46.48 -12.63 49.28
C ALA A 261 46.70 -11.91 47.95
N LYS A 262 47.85 -11.24 47.77
CA LYS A 262 48.21 -10.57 46.51
C LYS A 262 48.44 -11.55 45.37
N ASP A 263 49.03 -12.71 45.63
CA ASP A 263 49.18 -13.77 44.63
C ASP A 263 47.84 -14.38 44.20
N ALA A 264 46.86 -14.44 45.10
CA ALA A 264 45.49 -14.83 44.76
C ALA A 264 44.82 -13.78 43.86
N GLU A 265 44.92 -12.50 44.22
CA GLU A 265 44.41 -11.38 43.41
C GLU A 265 45.04 -11.36 42.01
N ILE A 266 46.35 -11.57 41.90
CA ILE A 266 47.05 -11.65 40.61
C ILE A 266 46.56 -12.84 39.78
N ARG A 267 46.29 -14.01 40.40
CA ARG A 267 45.73 -15.16 39.69
C ARG A 267 44.34 -14.87 39.13
N ASP A 268 43.49 -14.22 39.92
CA ASP A 268 42.13 -13.88 39.51
C ASP A 268 42.14 -12.84 38.38
N LEU A 269 42.99 -11.81 38.47
CA LEU A 269 43.16 -10.82 37.40
C LEU A 269 43.70 -11.46 36.12
N ARG A 270 44.64 -12.40 36.22
CA ARG A 270 45.14 -13.15 35.05
C ARG A 270 44.04 -14.02 34.42
N ALA A 271 43.19 -14.66 35.22
CA ALA A 271 42.06 -15.43 34.72
C ALA A 271 41.03 -14.52 34.01
N GLN A 272 40.75 -13.35 34.58
CA GLN A 272 39.87 -12.35 33.94
C GLN A 272 40.46 -11.86 32.62
N LEU A 273 41.75 -11.51 32.56
CA LEU A 273 42.42 -11.12 31.33
C LEU A 273 42.35 -12.21 30.25
N ALA A 274 42.57 -13.47 30.62
CA ALA A 274 42.45 -14.59 29.68
C ALA A 274 41.01 -14.74 29.15
N SER A 275 40.00 -14.57 30.00
CA SER A 275 38.59 -14.61 29.58
C SER A 275 38.21 -13.46 28.64
N LEU A 276 38.73 -12.26 28.90
CA LEU A 276 38.52 -11.09 28.05
C LEU A 276 39.22 -11.27 26.70
N GLN A 277 40.44 -11.79 26.67
CA GLN A 277 41.16 -12.11 25.43
C GLN A 277 40.39 -13.13 24.58
N ASP A 278 39.87 -14.20 25.18
CA ASP A 278 39.06 -15.19 24.45
C ASP A 278 37.76 -14.59 23.91
N SER A 279 37.11 -13.70 24.69
CA SER A 279 35.91 -12.99 24.22
C SER A 279 36.21 -12.02 23.07
N LEU A 280 37.37 -11.36 23.09
CA LEU A 280 37.82 -10.45 22.04
C LEU A 280 38.11 -11.21 20.75
N LEU A 281 38.84 -12.32 20.82
CA LEU A 281 39.12 -13.18 19.66
C LEU A 281 37.84 -13.70 19.01
N LYS A 282 36.85 -14.11 19.82
CA LYS A 282 35.53 -14.52 19.33
C LYS A 282 34.78 -13.37 18.66
N ALA A 283 34.90 -12.14 19.17
CA ALA A 283 34.28 -10.97 18.56
C ALA A 283 34.96 -10.60 17.23
N GLU A 284 36.29 -10.67 17.16
CA GLU A 284 37.07 -10.44 15.94
C GLU A 284 36.73 -11.46 14.85
N GLN A 285 36.64 -12.75 15.19
CA GLN A 285 36.23 -13.80 14.25
C GLN A 285 34.84 -13.53 13.66
N LYS A 286 33.87 -13.15 14.50
CA LYS A 286 32.51 -12.79 14.05
C LYS A 286 32.50 -11.56 13.14
N LEU A 287 33.36 -10.58 13.39
CA LEU A 287 33.48 -9.40 12.53
C LEU A 287 34.04 -9.78 11.15
N VAL A 288 35.06 -10.63 11.10
CA VAL A 288 35.63 -11.13 9.83
C VAL A 288 34.63 -11.95 9.03
N GLU A 289 33.86 -12.82 9.69
CA GLU A 289 32.78 -13.56 9.03
C GLU A 289 31.71 -12.62 8.47
N LYS A 290 31.34 -11.57 9.23
CA LYS A 290 30.35 -10.58 8.80
C LYS A 290 30.84 -9.77 7.59
N THR A 291 32.10 -9.32 7.58
CA THR A 291 32.64 -8.57 6.43
C THR A 291 32.76 -9.43 5.18
N SER A 292 33.08 -10.72 5.33
CA SER A 292 33.08 -11.68 4.22
C SER A 292 31.67 -11.85 3.61
N MET A 293 30.66 -12.00 4.48
CA MET A 293 29.25 -12.08 4.05
C MET A 293 28.75 -10.78 3.39
N GLU A 294 29.17 -9.61 3.89
CA GLU A 294 28.85 -8.33 3.26
C GLU A 294 29.50 -8.20 1.87
N SER A 295 30.73 -8.71 1.70
CA SER A 295 31.40 -8.72 0.39
C SER A 295 30.68 -9.63 -0.61
N SER A 296 30.31 -10.85 -0.22
CA SER A 296 29.58 -11.77 -1.10
C SER A 296 28.21 -11.23 -1.47
N ARG A 297 27.49 -10.63 -0.51
CA ARG A 297 26.20 -9.97 -0.76
C ARG A 297 26.36 -8.77 -1.70
N GLY A 298 27.47 -8.03 -1.59
CA GLY A 298 27.81 -6.94 -2.50
C GLY A 298 28.04 -7.40 -3.94
N GLU A 299 28.64 -8.57 -4.14
CA GLU A 299 28.80 -9.20 -5.46
C GLU A 299 27.47 -9.69 -6.02
N GLU A 300 26.65 -10.36 -5.22
CA GLU A 300 25.29 -10.78 -5.61
C GLU A 300 24.43 -9.57 -6.02
N LEU A 301 24.51 -8.47 -5.28
CA LEU A 301 23.77 -7.24 -5.62
C LEU A 301 24.19 -6.67 -6.98
N LYS A 302 25.50 -6.71 -7.31
CA LYS A 302 26.00 -6.27 -8.62
C LYS A 302 25.48 -7.15 -9.76
N VAL A 303 25.41 -8.47 -9.53
CA VAL A 303 24.85 -9.42 -10.51
C VAL A 303 23.36 -9.15 -10.73
N VAL A 304 22.59 -8.94 -9.67
CA VAL A 304 21.16 -8.61 -9.76
C VAL A 304 20.93 -7.27 -10.45
N GLN A 305 21.74 -6.24 -10.16
CA GLN A 305 21.65 -4.95 -10.87
C GLN A 305 22.01 -5.07 -12.35
N ALA A 306 22.95 -5.95 -12.72
CA ALA A 306 23.28 -6.20 -14.11
C ALA A 306 22.11 -6.89 -14.84
N SER A 307 21.49 -7.90 -14.23
CA SER A 307 20.33 -8.57 -14.83
C SER A 307 19.10 -7.67 -14.91
N GLU A 308 18.88 -6.78 -13.94
CA GLU A 308 17.82 -5.78 -13.99
C GLU A 308 18.02 -4.80 -15.16
N LYS A 309 19.26 -4.35 -15.40
CA LYS A 309 19.59 -3.50 -16.55
C LYS A 309 19.37 -4.22 -17.88
N GLU A 310 19.70 -5.50 -17.96
CA GLU A 310 19.44 -6.31 -19.16
C GLU A 310 17.95 -6.51 -19.41
N LEU A 311 17.17 -6.80 -18.36
CA LEU A 311 15.71 -6.95 -18.45
C LEU A 311 15.03 -5.64 -18.84
N THR A 312 15.44 -4.52 -18.26
CA THR A 312 14.90 -3.20 -18.64
C THR A 312 15.27 -2.82 -20.07
N ALA A 313 16.49 -3.12 -20.53
CA ALA A 313 16.86 -2.94 -21.93
C ALA A 313 16.02 -3.82 -22.88
N ALA A 314 15.81 -5.09 -22.54
CA ALA A 314 14.98 -6.01 -23.32
C ALA A 314 13.51 -5.57 -23.37
N PHE A 315 12.97 -5.10 -22.24
CA PHE A 315 11.61 -4.58 -22.16
C PHE A 315 11.43 -3.32 -23.03
N ASN A 316 12.35 -2.37 -22.93
CA ASN A 316 12.33 -1.16 -23.77
C ASN A 316 12.44 -1.50 -25.27
N GLN A 317 13.28 -2.48 -25.62
CA GLN A 317 13.39 -2.97 -26.99
C GLN A 317 12.07 -3.58 -27.48
N GLN A 318 11.41 -4.40 -26.65
CA GLN A 318 10.12 -4.99 -26.98
C GLN A 318 9.04 -3.91 -27.17
N GLN A 319 9.01 -2.89 -26.30
CA GLN A 319 8.09 -1.77 -26.42
C GLN A 319 8.31 -0.99 -27.73
N ALA A 320 9.57 -0.75 -28.12
CA ALA A 320 9.89 -0.10 -29.38
C ALA A 320 9.41 -0.90 -30.59
N VAL A 321 9.61 -2.22 -30.60
CA VAL A 321 9.15 -3.10 -31.68
C VAL A 321 7.62 -3.07 -31.80
N LEU A 322 6.90 -3.22 -30.68
CA LEU A 322 5.44 -3.16 -30.68
C LEU A 322 4.92 -1.81 -31.16
N SER A 323 5.58 -0.70 -30.77
CA SER A 323 5.21 0.63 -31.25
C SER A 323 5.42 0.79 -32.76
N ALA A 324 6.53 0.29 -33.30
CA ALA A 324 6.82 0.34 -34.74
C ALA A 324 5.83 -0.52 -35.55
N GLU A 325 5.44 -1.69 -35.02
CA GLU A 325 4.45 -2.55 -35.65
C GLU A 325 3.05 -1.92 -35.62
N ALA A 326 2.68 -1.27 -34.52
CA ALA A 326 1.44 -0.51 -34.44
C ALA A 326 1.41 0.68 -35.42
N GLU A 327 2.52 1.41 -35.58
CA GLU A 327 2.63 2.48 -36.58
C GLU A 327 2.53 1.93 -38.01
N LYS A 328 3.15 0.77 -38.28
CA LYS A 328 3.06 0.11 -39.57
C LYS A 328 1.61 -0.28 -39.90
N LEU A 329 0.91 -0.93 -38.97
CA LEU A 329 -0.51 -1.30 -39.16
C LEU A 329 -1.39 -0.07 -39.38
N ARG A 330 -1.20 1.01 -38.60
CA ARG A 330 -1.90 2.29 -38.82
C ARG A 330 -1.62 2.85 -40.21
N SER A 331 -0.38 2.78 -40.68
CA SER A 331 -0.02 3.26 -42.02
C SER A 331 -0.69 2.42 -43.13
N GLU A 332 -0.77 1.09 -42.94
CA GLU A 332 -1.46 0.17 -43.86
C GLU A 332 -2.98 0.44 -43.89
N GLU A 333 -3.61 0.67 -42.73
CA GLU A 333 -5.02 1.06 -42.63
C GLU A 333 -5.29 2.40 -43.32
N VAL A 334 -4.46 3.41 -43.07
CA VAL A 334 -4.57 4.73 -43.73
C VAL A 334 -4.44 4.58 -45.25
N ASN A 335 -3.44 3.83 -45.72
CA ASN A 335 -3.26 3.58 -47.15
C ASN A 335 -4.47 2.86 -47.77
N ALA A 336 -5.06 1.88 -47.07
CA ALA A 336 -6.26 1.19 -47.54
C ALA A 336 -7.48 2.12 -47.62
N LEU A 337 -7.65 3.02 -46.64
CA LEU A 337 -8.70 4.04 -46.65
C LEU A 337 -8.49 5.04 -47.80
N VAL A 338 -7.25 5.48 -48.05
CA VAL A 338 -6.92 6.36 -49.18
C VAL A 338 -7.26 5.70 -50.52
N CYS A 339 -6.93 4.41 -50.70
CA CYS A 339 -7.31 3.66 -51.90
C CYS A 339 -8.83 3.55 -52.09
N LYS A 340 -9.58 3.28 -51.01
CA LYS A 340 -11.06 3.25 -51.07
C LYS A 340 -11.64 4.61 -51.42
N LEU A 341 -11.10 5.68 -50.82
CA LEU A 341 -11.53 7.04 -51.11
C LEU A 341 -11.31 7.37 -52.59
N ALA A 342 -10.12 7.08 -53.14
CA ALA A 342 -9.83 7.27 -54.56
C ALA A 342 -10.77 6.46 -55.48
N GLN A 343 -11.16 5.24 -55.09
CA GLN A 343 -12.17 4.46 -55.83
C GLN A 343 -13.53 5.15 -55.82
N THR A 344 -14.01 5.61 -54.65
CA THR A 344 -15.30 6.32 -54.55
C THR A 344 -15.30 7.65 -55.29
N GLU A 345 -14.17 8.36 -55.33
CA GLU A 345 -14.01 9.59 -56.11
C GLU A 345 -14.11 9.30 -57.61
N SER A 346 -13.47 8.23 -58.09
CA SER A 346 -13.56 7.79 -59.49
C SER A 346 -14.99 7.38 -59.86
N GLU A 347 -15.68 6.66 -58.98
CA GLU A 347 -17.10 6.30 -59.16
C GLU A 347 -18.01 7.55 -59.19
N LEU A 348 -17.76 8.52 -58.32
CA LEU A 348 -18.48 9.80 -58.32
C LEU A 348 -18.25 10.60 -59.60
N GLU A 349 -17.01 10.69 -60.09
CA GLU A 349 -16.68 11.30 -61.38
C GLU A 349 -17.40 10.59 -62.55
N ALA A 350 -17.44 9.26 -62.53
CA ALA A 350 -18.18 8.48 -63.53
C ALA A 350 -19.70 8.72 -63.45
N MET A 351 -20.26 8.88 -62.25
CA MET A 351 -21.67 9.23 -62.09
C MET A 351 -21.95 10.67 -62.55
N ARG A 352 -21.05 11.62 -62.25
CA ARG A 352 -21.15 13.02 -62.73
C ARG A 352 -21.13 13.11 -64.25
N THR A 353 -20.27 12.34 -64.93
CA THR A 353 -20.24 12.31 -66.40
C THR A 353 -21.53 11.72 -66.98
N LYS A 354 -22.08 10.65 -66.38
CA LYS A 354 -23.40 10.12 -66.76
C LYS A 354 -24.53 11.12 -66.56
N VAL A 355 -24.53 11.87 -65.45
CA VAL A 355 -25.53 12.92 -65.20
C VAL A 355 -25.44 14.00 -66.28
N LYS A 356 -24.24 14.49 -66.61
CA LYS A 356 -24.04 15.47 -67.69
C LYS A 356 -24.54 14.96 -69.06
N GLU A 357 -24.37 13.68 -69.34
CA GLU A 357 -24.87 13.04 -70.55
C GLU A 357 -26.41 12.92 -70.56
N LEU A 358 -27.03 12.60 -69.43
CA LEU A 358 -28.49 12.61 -69.32
C LEU A 358 -29.06 14.03 -69.44
N GLU A 359 -28.39 15.03 -68.86
CA GLU A 359 -28.74 16.45 -69.00
C GLU A 359 -28.67 16.90 -70.46
N SER A 360 -27.62 16.52 -71.20
CA SER A 360 -27.49 16.84 -72.63
C SER A 360 -28.59 16.17 -73.47
N GLN A 361 -28.97 14.93 -73.14
CA GLN A 361 -30.09 14.22 -73.77
C GLN A 361 -31.43 14.90 -73.48
N ILE A 362 -31.67 15.38 -72.26
CA ILE A 362 -32.89 16.13 -71.91
C ILE A 362 -32.97 17.44 -72.71
N VAL A 363 -31.86 18.18 -72.83
CA VAL A 363 -31.81 19.41 -73.63
C VAL A 363 -32.09 19.12 -75.10
N ALA A 364 -31.46 18.08 -75.67
CA ALA A 364 -31.71 17.65 -77.05
C ALA A 364 -33.16 17.20 -77.28
N PHE A 365 -33.79 16.56 -76.30
CA PHE A 365 -35.20 16.18 -76.35
C PHE A 365 -36.14 17.40 -76.25
N GLY A 366 -35.76 18.40 -75.47
CA GLY A 366 -36.47 19.68 -75.35
C GLY A 366 -36.37 20.55 -76.62
N GLU A 367 -35.22 20.59 -77.27
CA GLU A 367 -35.02 21.30 -78.54
C GLU A 367 -35.86 20.69 -79.69
N ASN A 368 -36.03 19.37 -79.69
CA ASN A 368 -36.88 18.65 -80.64
C ASN A 368 -38.40 18.91 -80.48
N GLN A 369 -38.84 19.62 -79.43
CA GLN A 369 -40.26 20.01 -79.23
C GLN A 369 -40.58 21.47 -79.57
N THR A 370 -39.70 22.20 -80.28
CA THR A 370 -39.97 23.60 -80.66
C THR A 370 -40.23 23.81 -82.16
N LYS A 371 -41.49 23.60 -82.59
CA LYS A 371 -42.25 24.41 -83.58
C LYS A 371 -43.74 23.95 -83.66
N PRO A 372 -44.69 24.85 -83.98
CA PRO A 372 -45.89 25.07 -83.17
C PRO A 372 -47.17 24.49 -83.78
N VAL A 373 -48.10 23.98 -82.95
CA VAL A 373 -49.55 23.93 -83.24
C VAL A 373 -50.35 23.95 -81.91
N GLU A 374 -51.24 24.95 -81.83
CA GLU A 374 -52.50 25.14 -81.10
C GLU A 374 -52.88 24.31 -79.85
N SER A 375 -53.31 25.05 -78.81
CA SER A 375 -53.99 24.60 -77.58
C SER A 375 -55.37 23.96 -77.84
N PRO A 376 -55.94 23.16 -76.91
CA PRO A 376 -56.65 23.76 -75.76
C PRO A 376 -56.56 23.00 -74.40
N ALA A 377 -56.63 23.79 -73.33
CA ALA A 377 -57.29 23.60 -72.02
C ALA A 377 -57.36 22.22 -71.29
N GLY A 378 -57.00 22.27 -69.99
CA GLY A 378 -57.28 21.28 -68.93
C GLY A 378 -56.04 20.45 -68.58
N GLU A 379 -55.57 20.28 -67.33
CA GLU A 379 -56.20 20.33 -66.01
C GLU A 379 -55.14 20.70 -64.95
N ASP A 380 -55.56 21.44 -63.93
CA ASP A 380 -54.80 21.69 -62.70
C ASP A 380 -54.57 20.40 -61.90
N LYS A 381 -53.31 20.10 -61.55
CA LYS A 381 -52.97 19.27 -60.38
C LYS A 381 -51.81 19.92 -59.62
N PRO A 382 -52.03 20.39 -58.39
CA PRO A 382 -50.96 20.96 -57.58
C PRO A 382 -50.10 19.83 -57.02
N ALA A 383 -48.81 19.82 -57.39
CA ALA A 383 -47.81 19.10 -56.61
C ALA A 383 -47.66 19.84 -55.28
N SER A 384 -48.08 19.19 -54.18
CA SER A 384 -47.93 19.71 -52.83
C SER A 384 -46.44 19.77 -52.48
N ASN A 385 -45.82 20.92 -52.67
CA ASN A 385 -44.61 21.26 -51.94
C ASN A 385 -45.03 21.48 -50.49
N LYS A 386 -44.77 20.49 -49.63
CA LYS A 386 -44.80 20.68 -48.19
C LYS A 386 -43.65 21.64 -47.85
N THR A 387 -43.94 22.93 -47.83
CA THR A 387 -43.09 23.90 -47.13
C THR A 387 -43.13 23.52 -45.66
N LEU A 388 -42.09 22.83 -45.19
CA LEU A 388 -41.88 22.61 -43.77
C LEU A 388 -41.55 23.97 -43.17
N ASP A 389 -42.37 24.39 -42.21
CA ASP A 389 -42.25 25.65 -41.50
C ASP A 389 -40.94 25.63 -40.69
N PRO A 390 -39.97 26.54 -40.93
CA PRO A 390 -38.67 26.53 -40.25
C PRO A 390 -38.78 26.63 -38.72
N ASP A 391 -39.85 27.24 -38.20
CA ASP A 391 -40.12 27.32 -36.76
C ASP A 391 -40.49 25.96 -36.16
N ALA A 392 -41.16 25.08 -36.91
CA ALA A 392 -41.48 23.73 -36.46
C ALA A 392 -40.23 22.84 -36.34
N LEU A 393 -39.26 23.03 -37.24
CA LEU A 393 -37.96 22.34 -37.18
C LEU A 393 -37.09 22.85 -36.02
N LEU A 394 -37.19 24.15 -35.70
CA LEU A 394 -36.53 24.75 -34.54
C LEU A 394 -37.10 24.21 -33.22
N ASP A 395 -38.42 24.10 -33.11
CA ASP A 395 -39.08 23.50 -31.94
C ASP A 395 -38.75 22.00 -31.81
N GLU A 396 -38.66 21.27 -32.92
CA GLU A 396 -38.30 19.86 -32.93
C GLU A 396 -36.82 19.65 -32.52
N LEU A 397 -35.92 20.50 -33.00
CA LEU A 397 -34.51 20.53 -32.55
C LEU A 397 -34.38 20.90 -31.07
N GLN A 398 -35.12 21.91 -30.61
CA GLN A 398 -35.14 22.33 -29.20
C GLN A 398 -35.63 21.19 -28.30
N ASN A 399 -36.66 20.47 -28.73
CA ASN A 399 -37.18 19.29 -28.03
C ASN A 399 -36.18 18.14 -28.01
N HIS A 400 -35.47 17.89 -29.12
CA HIS A 400 -34.39 16.90 -29.16
C HIS A 400 -33.23 17.25 -28.23
N VAL A 401 -32.81 18.52 -28.19
CA VAL A 401 -31.74 18.99 -27.28
C VAL A 401 -32.18 18.86 -25.83
N ASN A 402 -33.42 19.20 -25.49
CA ASN A 402 -33.95 19.04 -24.13
C ASN A 402 -34.04 17.56 -23.74
N LYS A 403 -34.45 16.69 -24.68
CA LYS A 403 -34.51 15.24 -24.47
C LYS A 403 -33.13 14.66 -24.17
N VAL A 404 -32.11 15.06 -24.93
CA VAL A 404 -30.72 14.62 -24.75
C VAL A 404 -30.18 15.11 -23.41
N LYS A 405 -30.43 16.37 -23.03
CA LYS A 405 -30.03 16.89 -21.71
C LYS A 405 -30.69 16.12 -20.56
N GLU A 406 -31.96 15.72 -20.73
CA GLU A 406 -32.68 14.95 -19.72
C GLU A 406 -32.18 13.50 -19.63
N THR A 407 -31.78 12.88 -20.75
CA THR A 407 -31.15 11.56 -20.73
C THR A 407 -29.76 11.61 -20.12
N ASP A 408 -28.95 12.61 -20.46
CA ASP A 408 -27.60 12.80 -19.90
C ASP A 408 -27.66 13.06 -18.39
N ALA A 409 -28.66 13.83 -17.92
CA ALA A 409 -28.89 14.06 -16.50
C ALA A 409 -29.28 12.77 -15.77
N LYS A 410 -30.17 11.95 -16.35
CA LYS A 410 -30.57 10.65 -15.79
C LYS A 410 -29.39 9.68 -15.74
N GLU A 411 -28.60 9.62 -16.81
CA GLU A 411 -27.39 8.79 -16.85
C GLU A 411 -26.38 9.27 -15.81
N SER A 412 -26.17 10.57 -15.64
CA SER A 412 -25.31 11.14 -14.59
C SER A 412 -25.79 10.81 -13.18
N GLU A 413 -27.10 10.85 -12.91
CA GLU A 413 -27.68 10.42 -11.63
C GLU A 413 -27.50 8.92 -11.40
N GLU A 414 -27.69 8.10 -12.43
CA GLU A 414 -27.46 6.65 -12.36
C GLU A 414 -25.98 6.32 -12.09
N TRP A 415 -25.05 7.01 -12.76
CA TRP A 415 -23.61 6.87 -12.52
C TRP A 415 -23.23 7.31 -11.10
N SER A 416 -23.82 8.39 -10.60
CA SER A 416 -23.60 8.86 -9.23
C SER A 416 -24.10 7.84 -8.20
N LYS A 417 -25.25 7.23 -8.45
CA LYS A 417 -25.80 6.17 -7.59
C LYS A 417 -24.94 4.91 -7.59
N ARG A 418 -24.50 4.45 -8.77
CA ARG A 418 -23.59 3.31 -8.91
C ARG A 418 -22.25 3.56 -8.21
N LEU A 419 -21.70 4.77 -8.34
CA LEU A 419 -20.46 5.15 -7.67
C LEU A 419 -20.61 5.13 -6.15
N LEU A 420 -21.76 5.59 -5.63
CA LEU A 420 -22.06 5.55 -4.20
C LEU A 420 -22.20 4.11 -3.68
N GLU A 421 -22.89 3.25 -4.43
CA GLU A 421 -23.02 1.81 -4.12
C GLU A 421 -21.66 1.11 -4.12
N VAL A 422 -20.82 1.34 -5.13
CA VAL A 422 -19.45 0.80 -5.18
C VAL A 422 -18.61 1.33 -4.01
N ALA A 423 -18.73 2.60 -3.64
CA ALA A 423 -18.03 3.16 -2.48
C ALA A 423 -18.49 2.52 -1.17
N GLU A 424 -19.78 2.20 -1.02
CA GLU A 424 -20.30 1.44 0.13
C GLU A 424 -19.84 -0.01 0.14
N GLU A 425 -19.78 -0.68 -1.00
CA GLU A 425 -19.27 -2.04 -1.12
C GLU A 425 -17.77 -2.09 -0.81
N VAL A 426 -16.98 -1.13 -1.30
CA VAL A 426 -15.56 -1.00 -0.95
C VAL A 426 -15.40 -0.76 0.55
N ARG A 427 -16.27 0.04 1.18
CA ARG A 427 -16.27 0.26 2.63
C ARG A 427 -16.55 -1.04 3.41
N LYS A 428 -17.53 -1.83 2.96
CA LYS A 428 -17.88 -3.14 3.53
C LYS A 428 -16.76 -4.17 3.35
N LEU A 429 -16.18 -4.26 2.16
CA LEU A 429 -15.10 -5.20 1.81
C LEU A 429 -13.78 -4.88 2.54
N LYS A 430 -13.51 -3.60 2.83
CA LYS A 430 -12.32 -3.17 3.56
C LYS A 430 -12.44 -3.37 5.09
N GLY A 431 -13.56 -3.88 5.59
CA GLY A 431 -13.76 -4.15 7.03
C GLY A 431 -13.69 -2.89 7.90
N VAL A 432 -13.92 -1.71 7.32
CA VAL A 432 -13.86 -0.44 8.04
C VAL A 432 -15.23 -0.15 8.65
N GLU A 433 -15.54 -0.84 9.74
CA GLU A 433 -16.39 -0.29 10.82
C GLU A 433 -15.52 0.57 11.78
N ARG A 434 -14.57 1.33 11.24
CA ARG A 434 -13.93 2.40 12.02
C ARG A 434 -14.59 3.70 11.60
N GLU A 435 -15.28 4.32 12.56
CA GLU A 435 -15.54 5.74 12.44
C GLU A 435 -14.22 6.45 12.09
N PRO A 436 -14.23 7.36 11.10
CA PRO A 436 -13.04 8.06 10.68
C PRO A 436 -12.40 8.74 11.91
N ASP A 437 -11.16 8.36 12.24
CA ASP A 437 -10.38 8.91 13.35
C ASP A 437 -10.54 10.44 13.38
N GLU A 438 -10.63 11.07 14.56
CA GLU A 438 -10.93 12.50 14.71
C GLU A 438 -10.08 13.42 13.80
N ALA A 439 -8.85 13.00 13.48
CA ALA A 439 -7.96 13.69 12.55
C ALA A 439 -8.48 13.67 11.10
N THR A 440 -9.01 12.54 10.64
CA THR A 440 -9.58 12.38 9.30
C THR A 440 -10.92 13.09 9.15
N THR A 441 -11.78 13.07 10.18
CA THR A 441 -13.02 13.87 10.20
C THR A 441 -12.73 15.37 10.19
N ARG A 442 -11.76 15.83 10.98
CA ARG A 442 -11.32 17.24 10.94
C ARG A 442 -10.73 17.62 9.57
N ALA A 443 -9.93 16.75 8.96
CA ALA A 443 -9.37 17.00 7.63
C ALA A 443 -10.46 17.09 6.54
N LEU A 444 -11.44 16.19 6.58
CA LEU A 444 -12.58 16.21 5.65
C LEU A 444 -13.46 17.46 5.87
N GLN A 445 -13.70 17.86 7.12
CA GLN A 445 -14.40 19.11 7.43
C GLN A 445 -13.63 20.33 6.91
N GLN A 446 -12.31 20.37 7.08
CA GLN A 446 -11.48 21.44 6.53
C GLN A 446 -11.49 21.48 4.99
N MET A 447 -11.47 20.32 4.33
CA MET A 447 -11.60 20.26 2.87
C MET A 447 -12.98 20.72 2.41
N SER A 448 -14.04 20.37 3.13
CA SER A 448 -15.41 20.82 2.83
C SER A 448 -15.55 22.34 2.99
N ILE A 449 -14.95 22.93 4.03
CA ILE A 449 -14.93 24.40 4.21
C ILE A 449 -14.19 25.07 3.04
N ARG A 450 -13.01 24.55 2.65
CA ARG A 450 -12.25 25.10 1.53
C ARG A 450 -12.96 24.99 0.18
N LEU A 451 -13.71 23.91 -0.03
CA LEU A 451 -14.56 23.75 -1.22
C LEU A 451 -15.67 24.79 -1.25
N LEU A 452 -16.38 25.01 -0.14
CA LEU A 452 -17.41 26.04 -0.04
C LEU A 452 -16.84 27.45 -0.22
N GLU A 453 -15.64 27.72 0.29
CA GLU A 453 -14.93 28.98 0.07
C GLU A 453 -14.58 29.17 -1.41
N ALA A 454 -14.05 28.13 -2.08
CA ALA A 454 -13.72 28.18 -3.50
C ALA A 454 -14.96 28.35 -4.40
N GLU A 455 -16.07 27.69 -4.06
CA GLU A 455 -17.36 27.87 -4.74
C GLU A 455 -17.90 29.29 -4.57
N ALA A 456 -17.80 29.87 -3.37
CA ALA A 456 -18.19 31.25 -3.13
C ALA A 456 -17.32 32.25 -3.90
N GLU A 457 -16.01 32.02 -3.97
CA GLU A 457 -15.09 32.84 -4.77
C GLU A 457 -15.39 32.75 -6.28
N LEU A 458 -15.71 31.55 -6.78
CA LEU A 458 -16.14 31.37 -8.17
C LEU A 458 -17.45 32.10 -8.45
N ALA A 459 -18.45 31.97 -7.57
CA ALA A 459 -19.71 32.70 -7.70
C ALA A 459 -19.51 34.22 -7.68
N GLN A 460 -18.57 34.71 -6.86
CA GLN A 460 -18.23 36.13 -6.82
C GLN A 460 -17.53 36.59 -8.10
N LYS A 461 -16.61 35.79 -8.66
CA LYS A 461 -15.95 36.06 -9.95
C LYS A 461 -16.94 36.02 -11.11
N GLU A 462 -17.88 35.09 -11.12
CA GLU A 462 -18.95 35.02 -12.10
C GLU A 462 -19.88 36.24 -12.01
N ALA A 463 -20.22 36.69 -10.79
CA ALA A 463 -20.99 37.91 -10.59
C ALA A 463 -20.23 39.15 -11.08
N GLN A 464 -18.93 39.24 -10.81
CA GLN A 464 -18.06 40.33 -11.31
C GLN A 464 -17.96 40.31 -12.83
N LEU A 465 -17.82 39.13 -13.47
CA LEU A 465 -17.83 38.99 -14.91
C LEU A 465 -19.17 39.41 -15.52
N ARG A 466 -20.30 39.04 -14.90
CA ARG A 466 -21.63 39.49 -15.34
C ARG A 466 -21.78 41.01 -15.24
N VAL A 467 -21.29 41.63 -14.17
CA VAL A 467 -21.31 43.10 -14.02
C VAL A 467 -20.38 43.77 -15.04
N ALA A 468 -19.19 43.20 -15.28
CA ALA A 468 -18.24 43.72 -16.27
C ALA A 468 -18.83 43.65 -17.70
N LEU A 469 -19.47 42.55 -18.06
CA LEU A 469 -20.18 42.38 -19.35
C LEU A 469 -21.38 43.34 -19.47
N ALA A 470 -22.12 43.58 -18.38
CA ALA A 470 -23.19 44.57 -18.35
C ALA A 470 -22.67 46.01 -18.48
N SER A 471 -21.50 46.33 -17.92
CA SER A 471 -20.88 47.65 -18.03
C SER A 471 -20.17 47.91 -19.37
N GLY A 472 -19.72 46.85 -20.05
CA GLY A 472 -19.04 46.92 -21.34
C GLY A 472 -19.95 47.15 -22.55
N THR A 473 -21.28 47.09 -22.37
CA THR A 473 -22.27 47.36 -23.42
C THR A 473 -22.78 48.81 -23.45
N ALA A 474 -22.25 49.67 -22.58
CA ALA A 474 -22.55 51.10 -22.55
C ALA A 474 -21.37 51.94 -23.07
N LYS A 475 -21.08 51.85 -24.36
CA LYS A 475 -20.39 52.93 -25.08
C LYS A 475 -21.10 53.15 -26.42
N PRO A 476 -21.94 54.19 -26.53
CA PRO A 476 -22.33 54.71 -27.82
C PRO A 476 -21.26 55.71 -28.27
N ASP A 477 -20.63 55.43 -29.40
CA ASP A 477 -20.11 56.45 -30.32
C ASP A 477 -20.52 56.05 -31.74
#